data_AF-A0A514WZE4-F1
#
_entry.id   AF-A0A514WZE4-F1
#
_cell.length_a   1.000
_cell.length_b   1.000
_cell.length_c   1.000
_cell.angle_alpha   90.00
_cell.angle_beta   90.00
_cell.angle_gamma   90.00
#
_symmetry.space_group_name_H-M   'P 1'
#
loop_
_entity.id
_entity.type
_entity.pdbx_description
1 polymer ?
#
loop_
_entity_poly.entity_id
_entity_poly.type
_entity_poly.pdbx_seq_one_letter_code
_entity_poly.pdbx_strand_id
1 'polypeptide(L)'
;MNPIWIAHLVHRRVRAVTLSNFIKKHRKDACLTQKEAVELLGYKNSQFLSNLEIGHRKPPVEVLKRMCKVYKVSEDEMLEQYVEQARIEAEKSARRKWEKHFGRRGEAQVQVQAPVMRAPEVSPSL
;
A
#
# COMPACT_ATOMS: atom_id res chain seq x y z
N MET A 1 -32.38 -9.79 22.48
CA MET A 1 -31.11 -10.37 22.01
C MET A 1 -30.89 -9.92 20.57
N ASN A 2 -29.87 -9.09 20.35
CA ASN A 2 -29.48 -8.57 19.04
C ASN A 2 -28.73 -9.62 18.23
N PRO A 3 -28.81 -9.55 16.89
CA PRO A 3 -27.59 -9.54 16.10
C PRO A 3 -27.52 -8.26 15.27
N ILE A 4 -26.71 -7.31 15.76
CA ILE A 4 -26.19 -6.19 14.97
C ILE A 4 -25.09 -6.79 14.07
N TRP A 5 -25.48 -7.30 12.91
CA TRP A 5 -24.55 -7.56 11.83
C TRP A 5 -25.17 -7.00 10.56
N ILE A 6 -24.40 -6.17 9.86
CA ILE A 6 -24.67 -5.60 8.54
C ILE A 6 -25.44 -4.27 8.56
N ALA A 7 -24.70 -3.18 8.82
CA ALA A 7 -25.03 -1.85 8.31
C ALA A 7 -23.85 -1.33 7.47
N HIS A 8 -23.97 -1.58 6.17
CA HIS A 8 -23.31 -0.98 5.00
C HIS A 8 -22.04 -0.13 5.19
N LEU A 9 -20.88 -0.76 4.99
CA LEU A 9 -19.66 -0.06 4.58
C LEU A 9 -19.70 0.13 3.05
N VAL A 10 -20.29 1.24 2.61
CA VAL A 10 -20.17 1.70 1.22
C VAL A 10 -18.68 1.99 1.01
N HIS A 11 -17.97 1.08 0.35
CA HIS A 11 -16.57 1.25 0.01
C HIS A 11 -16.46 2.39 -1.01
N ARG A 12 -16.44 3.63 -0.52
CA ARG A 12 -16.01 4.78 -1.30
C ARG A 12 -14.62 4.40 -1.82
N ARG A 13 -14.46 4.34 -3.14
CA ARG A 13 -13.14 4.25 -3.79
C ARG A 13 -12.34 5.49 -3.40
N VAL A 14 -11.68 5.45 -2.25
CA VAL A 14 -10.69 6.43 -1.86
C VAL A 14 -9.51 6.18 -2.81
N ARG A 15 -9.14 7.19 -3.60
CA ARG A 15 -7.89 7.18 -4.38
C ARG A 15 -6.80 6.69 -3.42
N ALA A 16 -5.97 5.73 -3.82
CA ALA A 16 -4.93 5.17 -2.94
C ALA A 16 -3.97 6.29 -2.50
N VAL A 17 -4.28 6.93 -1.38
CA VAL A 17 -3.44 7.91 -0.71
C VAL A 17 -2.58 7.10 0.25
N THR A 18 -1.27 7.27 0.20
CA THR A 18 -0.38 6.62 1.16
C THR A 18 -0.69 7.12 2.57
N LEU A 19 -0.49 6.27 3.58
CA LEU A 19 -0.70 6.66 4.98
C LEU A 19 0.05 7.96 5.34
N SER A 20 1.25 8.15 4.81
CA SER A 20 2.05 9.37 4.98
C SER A 20 1.36 10.62 4.44
N ASN A 21 0.78 10.55 3.24
CA ASN A 21 0.04 11.66 2.64
C ASN A 21 -1.28 11.91 3.38
N PHE A 22 -1.94 10.85 3.85
CA PHE A 22 -3.13 10.96 4.68
C PHE A 22 -2.85 11.72 5.98
N ILE A 23 -1.81 11.32 6.72
CA ILE A 23 -1.36 12.00 7.95
C ILE A 23 -1.04 13.48 7.67
N LYS A 24 -0.26 13.76 6.61
CA LYS A 24 0.13 15.12 6.24
C LYS A 24 -1.07 16.00 5.91
N LYS A 25 -2.04 15.46 5.19
CA LYS A 25 -3.28 16.14 4.84
C LYS A 25 -4.03 16.51 6.12
N HIS A 26 -4.28 15.55 7.01
CA HIS A 26 -5.06 15.81 8.23
C HIS A 26 -4.37 16.77 9.22
N ARG A 27 -3.04 16.77 9.29
CA ARG A 27 -2.33 17.83 10.02
C ARG A 27 -2.62 19.21 9.44
N LYS A 28 -2.54 19.36 8.12
CA LYS A 28 -2.80 20.64 7.45
C LYS A 28 -4.26 21.07 7.59
N ASP A 29 -5.20 20.13 7.52
CA ASP A 29 -6.63 20.39 7.72
C ASP A 29 -6.91 20.85 9.16
N ALA A 30 -6.10 20.41 10.13
CA ALA A 30 -6.11 20.91 11.51
C ALA A 30 -5.33 22.24 11.69
N CYS A 31 -4.85 22.86 10.61
CA CYS A 31 -4.07 24.11 10.61
C CYS A 31 -2.79 24.07 11.46
N LEU A 32 -2.19 22.89 11.65
CA LEU A 32 -0.98 22.72 12.45
C LEU A 32 0.28 22.72 11.60
N THR A 33 1.34 23.38 12.06
CA THR A 33 2.72 23.14 11.57
C THR A 33 3.22 21.77 12.05
N GLN A 34 4.30 21.27 11.46
CA GLN A 34 4.91 20.01 11.92
C GLN A 34 5.44 20.12 13.36
N LYS A 35 5.91 21.30 13.76
CA LYS A 35 6.42 21.54 15.11
C LYS A 35 5.29 21.46 16.14
N GLU A 36 4.22 22.22 15.94
CA GLU A 36 3.05 22.24 16.83
C GLU A 36 2.41 20.85 16.94
N ALA A 37 2.27 20.14 15.81
CA ALA A 37 1.71 18.80 15.82
C ALA A 37 2.55 17.82 16.65
N VAL A 38 3.88 17.87 16.56
CA VAL A 38 4.77 17.02 17.35
C VAL A 38 4.68 17.32 18.85
N GLU A 39 4.59 18.60 19.21
CA GLU A 39 4.39 19.04 20.60
C GLU A 39 3.06 18.52 21.16
N LEU A 40 1.97 18.66 20.39
CA LEU A 40 0.64 18.13 20.76
C LEU A 40 0.59 16.60 20.85
N LEU A 41 1.42 15.90 20.07
CA LEU A 41 1.56 14.45 20.12
C LEU A 41 2.45 13.96 21.29
N GLY A 42 3.01 14.88 22.08
CA GLY A 42 3.87 14.58 23.23
C GLY A 42 5.33 14.29 22.87
N TYR A 43 5.79 14.75 21.71
CA TYR A 43 7.16 14.57 21.23
C TYR A 43 7.89 15.92 21.16
N LYS A 44 9.23 15.87 21.15
CA LYS A 44 10.07 17.09 21.10
C LYS A 44 10.66 17.37 19.71
N ASN A 45 10.73 16.37 18.83
CA ASN A 45 11.52 16.46 17.59
C ASN A 45 10.63 16.47 16.35
N SER A 46 10.63 17.57 15.60
CA SER A 46 9.87 17.74 14.35
C SER A 46 10.31 16.78 13.24
N GLN A 47 11.57 16.30 13.25
CA GLN A 47 12.08 15.31 12.31
C GLN A 47 11.29 14.00 12.38
N PHE A 48 10.75 13.65 13.55
CA PHE A 48 9.91 12.49 13.72
C PHE A 48 8.71 12.56 12.76
N LEU A 49 7.95 13.65 12.80
CA LEU A 49 6.77 13.81 11.96
C LEU A 49 7.12 14.03 10.49
N SER A 50 8.23 14.74 10.20
CA SER A 50 8.73 14.87 8.82
C SER A 50 8.98 13.51 8.16
N ASN A 51 9.69 12.61 8.87
CA ASN A 51 9.97 11.26 8.37
C ASN A 51 8.69 10.41 8.18
N LEU A 52 7.66 10.63 8.98
CA LEU A 52 6.36 9.98 8.81
C LEU A 52 5.63 10.49 7.55
N GLU A 53 5.60 11.80 7.36
CA GLU A 53 4.87 12.46 6.26
C GLU A 53 5.48 12.22 4.87
N ILE A 54 6.75 11.80 4.81
CA ILE A 54 7.41 11.38 3.56
C ILE A 54 7.49 9.84 3.41
N GLY A 55 7.03 9.08 4.40
CA GLY A 55 7.04 7.61 4.36
C GLY A 55 8.41 6.96 4.62
N HIS A 56 9.39 7.72 5.10
CA HIS A 56 10.69 7.17 5.52
C HIS A 56 10.58 6.33 6.79
N ARG A 57 9.61 6.65 7.65
CA ARG A 57 9.36 5.92 8.90
C ARG A 57 7.89 5.53 8.99
N LYS A 58 7.62 4.32 9.51
CA LYS A 58 6.27 3.89 9.85
C LYS A 58 5.84 4.45 11.21
N PRO A 59 4.62 5.00 11.33
CA PRO A 59 4.10 5.47 12.60
C PRO A 59 3.76 4.29 13.52
N PRO A 60 4.15 4.32 14.80
CA PRO A 60 3.63 3.39 15.81
C PRO A 60 2.12 3.54 15.99
N VAL A 61 1.42 2.46 16.36
CA VAL A 61 -0.04 2.47 16.54
C VAL A 61 -0.48 3.46 17.62
N GLU A 62 0.29 3.59 18.70
CA GLU A 62 -0.01 4.55 19.77
C GLU A 62 0.04 6.00 19.27
N VAL A 63 0.92 6.28 18.30
CA VAL A 63 1.02 7.60 17.66
C VAL A 63 -0.18 7.84 16.77
N LEU A 64 -0.60 6.84 15.99
CA LEU A 64 -1.81 6.93 15.16
C LEU A 64 -3.06 7.22 16.00
N LYS A 65 -3.20 6.55 17.16
CA LYS A 65 -4.29 6.84 18.10
C LYS A 65 -4.25 8.26 18.66
N ARG A 66 -3.06 8.79 18.98
CA ARG A 66 -2.92 10.20 19.38
C ARG A 66 -3.26 11.16 18.25
N MET A 67 -2.83 10.85 17.02
CA MET A 67 -3.15 11.63 15.83
C MET A 67 -4.66 11.73 15.59
N CYS A 68 -5.44 10.68 15.87
CA CYS A 68 -6.91 10.74 15.79
C CYS A 68 -7.47 11.90 16.64
N LYS A 69 -6.98 12.05 17.87
CA LYS A 69 -7.43 13.10 18.80
C LYS A 69 -6.95 14.50 18.40
N VAL A 70 -5.70 14.62 17.96
CA VAL A 70 -5.06 15.90 17.58
C VAL A 70 -5.62 16.43 16.26
N TYR A 71 -5.75 15.55 15.25
CA TYR A 71 -6.17 15.93 13.90
C TYR A 71 -7.68 15.79 13.66
N LYS A 72 -8.45 15.41 14.69
CA LYS A 72 -9.91 15.21 14.61
C LYS A 72 -10.31 14.21 13.51
N VAL A 73 -9.55 13.12 13.41
CA VAL A 73 -9.80 11.98 12.53
C VAL A 73 -10.44 10.86 13.33
N SER A 74 -11.40 10.15 12.73
CA SER A 74 -12.00 8.97 13.35
C SER A 74 -11.00 7.82 13.46
N GLU A 75 -11.09 7.02 14.52
CA GLU A 75 -10.20 5.86 14.67
C GLU A 75 -10.39 4.86 13.51
N ASP A 76 -11.62 4.70 13.02
CA ASP A 76 -11.94 3.80 11.90
C ASP A 76 -11.25 4.25 10.60
N GLU A 77 -11.34 5.54 10.25
CA GLU A 77 -10.68 6.08 9.05
C GLU A 77 -9.15 5.94 9.13
N MET A 78 -8.56 6.22 10.30
CA MET A 78 -7.12 6.02 10.53
C MET A 78 -6.73 4.54 10.40
N LEU A 79 -7.56 3.64 10.96
CA LEU A 79 -7.32 2.21 10.91
C LEU A 79 -7.39 1.68 9.48
N GLU A 80 -8.38 2.10 8.70
CA GLU A 80 -8.51 1.74 7.28
C GLU A 80 -7.26 2.11 6.48
N GLN A 81 -6.76 3.34 6.64
CA GLN A 81 -5.54 3.80 5.97
C GLN A 81 -4.30 3.05 6.43
N TYR A 82 -4.22 2.73 7.72
CA TYR A 82 -3.10 1.94 8.27
C TYR A 82 -3.08 0.51 7.72
N VAL A 83 -4.24 -0.16 7.70
CA VAL A 83 -4.39 -1.53 7.19
C VAL A 83 -4.08 -1.59 5.69
N GLU A 84 -4.58 -0.63 4.90
CA GLU A 84 -4.32 -0.60 3.47
C GLU A 84 -2.82 -0.41 3.18
N GLN A 85 -2.15 0.49 3.89
CA GLN A 85 -0.70 0.66 3.77
C GLN A 85 0.05 -0.64 4.13
N ALA A 86 -0.33 -1.31 5.22
CA ALA A 86 0.27 -2.56 5.64
C ALA A 86 0.10 -3.67 4.58
N ARG A 87 -1.08 -3.75 3.95
CA ARG A 87 -1.37 -4.68 2.86
C ARG A 87 -0.47 -4.43 1.65
N ILE A 88 -0.37 -3.19 1.20
CA ILE A 88 0.46 -2.79 0.05
C ILE A 88 1.94 -3.16 0.30
N GLU A 89 2.44 -2.89 1.50
CA GLU A 89 3.82 -3.21 1.87
C GLU A 89 4.07 -4.72 1.96
N ALA A 90 3.12 -5.47 2.53
CA ALA A 90 3.18 -6.91 2.59
C ALA A 90 3.25 -7.52 1.18
N GLU A 91 2.36 -7.08 0.28
CA GLU A 91 2.35 -7.54 -1.12
C GLU A 91 3.67 -7.21 -1.83
N LYS A 92 4.14 -5.97 -1.74
CA LYS A 92 5.40 -5.55 -2.36
C LYS A 92 6.58 -6.38 -1.83
N SER A 93 6.60 -6.66 -0.52
CA SER A 93 7.66 -7.45 0.10
C SER A 93 7.62 -8.92 -0.34
N ALA A 94 6.43 -9.51 -0.45
CA ALA A 94 6.21 -10.87 -0.89
C ALA A 94 6.62 -11.02 -2.37
N ARG A 95 6.20 -10.09 -3.23
CA ARG A 95 6.58 -10.03 -4.65
C ARG A 95 8.09 -9.94 -4.83
N ARG A 96 8.75 -9.03 -4.12
CA ARG A 96 10.22 -8.89 -4.17
C ARG A 96 10.93 -10.16 -3.73
N LYS A 97 10.45 -10.82 -2.66
CA LYS A 97 11.00 -12.10 -2.20
C LYS A 97 10.81 -13.18 -3.28
N TRP A 98 9.61 -13.27 -3.83
CA TRP A 98 9.28 -14.22 -4.90
C TRP A 98 10.20 -14.03 -6.11
N GLU A 99 10.28 -12.82 -6.65
CA GLU A 99 11.14 -12.48 -7.80
C GLU A 99 12.62 -12.77 -7.53
N LYS A 100 13.14 -12.46 -6.33
CA LYS A 100 14.53 -12.77 -5.97
C LYS A 100 14.83 -14.28 -5.95
N HIS A 101 13.87 -15.10 -5.53
CA HIS A 101 14.04 -16.55 -5.44
C HIS A 101 13.75 -17.30 -6.76
N PHE A 102 12.98 -16.70 -7.67
CA PHE A 102 12.67 -17.28 -8.99
C PHE A 102 13.50 -16.67 -10.14
N GLY A 103 13.96 -15.42 -10.02
CA GLY A 103 14.77 -14.71 -11.02
C GLY A 103 16.23 -15.17 -11.16
N ARG A 104 16.67 -16.20 -10.43
CA ARG A 104 17.98 -16.87 -10.63
C ARG A 104 17.87 -18.23 -11.35
N ARG A 105 16.67 -18.70 -11.68
CA ARG A 105 16.44 -20.03 -12.31
C ARG A 105 15.93 -19.97 -13.75
N GLY A 106 15.92 -18.79 -14.38
CA GLY A 106 15.22 -18.56 -15.65
C GLY A 106 16.05 -18.02 -16.81
N GLU A 107 17.32 -18.38 -16.91
CA GLU A 107 18.09 -18.29 -18.16
C GLU A 107 18.61 -19.69 -18.55
N ALA A 108 17.75 -20.69 -18.45
CA ALA A 108 17.93 -21.91 -19.21
C ALA A 108 17.03 -21.79 -20.45
N GLN A 109 17.67 -21.71 -21.61
CA GLN A 109 17.09 -21.55 -22.94
C GLN A 109 15.87 -22.45 -23.14
N VAL A 110 14.71 -21.86 -23.42
CA VAL A 110 13.67 -22.55 -24.17
C VAL A 110 13.88 -22.17 -25.64
N GLN A 111 14.68 -22.98 -26.34
CA GLN A 111 14.63 -23.01 -27.80
C GLN A 111 13.24 -23.53 -28.19
N VAL A 112 12.36 -22.62 -28.57
CA VAL A 112 11.13 -23.00 -29.26
C VAL A 112 11.52 -23.34 -30.69
N GLN A 113 11.78 -24.62 -30.98
CA GLN A 113 11.75 -25.09 -32.37
C GLN A 113 10.31 -24.98 -32.86
N ALA A 114 10.06 -24.11 -33.83
CA ALA A 114 8.79 -24.05 -34.52
C ALA A 114 8.55 -25.40 -35.25
N PRO A 115 7.34 -25.98 -35.18
CA PRO A 115 7.02 -27.13 -35.99
C PRO A 115 7.02 -26.71 -37.46
N VAL A 116 7.86 -27.37 -38.27
CA VAL A 116 7.79 -27.27 -39.73
C VAL A 116 6.44 -27.81 -40.17
N MET A 117 5.52 -26.91 -40.49
CA MET A 117 4.30 -27.24 -41.22
C MET A 117 4.72 -27.74 -42.60
N ARG A 118 4.68 -29.05 -42.81
CA ARG A 118 4.95 -29.67 -44.11
C ARG A 118 3.79 -29.29 -45.04
N ALA A 119 4.08 -28.53 -46.10
CA ALA A 119 3.10 -28.19 -47.13
C ALA A 119 2.52 -29.48 -47.74
N PRO A 120 1.23 -29.51 -48.11
CA PRO A 120 0.66 -30.64 -48.82
C PRO A 120 1.35 -30.80 -50.18
N GLU A 121 1.86 -32.01 -50.44
CA GLU A 121 2.34 -32.38 -51.76
C GLU A 121 1.20 -32.32 -52.76
N VAL A 122 1.34 -31.44 -53.75
CA VAL A 122 0.51 -31.50 -54.96
C VAL A 122 0.98 -32.67 -55.80
N SER A 123 0.26 -33.79 -55.75
CA SER A 123 0.44 -34.87 -56.72
C SER A 123 -0.06 -34.42 -58.11
N PRO A 124 0.69 -34.70 -59.18
CA PRO A 124 0.34 -34.26 -60.53
C PRO A 124 -0.81 -35.12 -61.08
N SER A 125 -1.85 -34.47 -61.60
CA SER A 125 -2.84 -35.15 -62.43
C SER A 125 -2.31 -35.25 -63.86
N LEU A 126 -2.47 -36.45 -64.42
CA LEU A 126 -2.04 -36.94 -65.74
C LEU A 126 -2.50 -36.07 -66.92
#